data_AF-C5K7G8-F1
#
_entry.id   AF-C5K7G8-F1
#
_cell.length_a   1.000
_cell.length_b   1.000
_cell.length_c   1.000
_cell.angle_alpha   90.00
_cell.angle_beta   90.00
_cell.angle_gamma   90.00
#
_symmetry.space_group_name_H-M   'P 1'
#
loop_
_entity.id
_entity.type
_entity.pdbx_description
1 polymer ?
#
loop_
_entity_poly.entity_id
_entity_poly.type
_entity_poly.pdbx_seq_one_letter_code
_entity_poly.pdbx_strand_id
1 'polypeptide(L)'
;MSNVLDWSERKITDRRFMPNEHGQPYPANFKAELAIVYKRFFRLYAHIYYSHFKQLEDAGVERHLNHSFKHFVYFVRRFELVEESELAPLQSLIDAWKIPSREVLIEMASEP
;
A
#
# COMPACT_ATOMS: atom_id res chain seq x y z
N MET A 1 -11.25 7.73 10.82
CA MET A 1 -9.89 7.41 10.35
C MET A 1 -8.91 7.01 11.48
N SER A 2 -9.03 7.55 12.71
CA SER A 2 -8.13 7.21 13.85
C SER A 2 -7.87 5.71 14.01
N ASN A 3 -8.93 4.89 14.09
CA ASN A 3 -8.81 3.47 14.41
C ASN A 3 -7.99 2.63 13.43
N VAL A 4 -7.83 3.06 12.16
CA VAL A 4 -7.06 2.29 11.16
C VAL A 4 -5.57 2.54 11.34
N LEU A 5 -5.17 3.81 11.48
CA LEU A 5 -3.78 4.19 11.68
C LEU A 5 -3.27 3.69 13.03
N ASP A 6 -4.06 3.87 14.10
CA ASP A 6 -3.69 3.43 15.45
C ASP A 6 -3.48 1.90 15.50
N TRP A 7 -4.31 1.14 14.78
CA TRP A 7 -4.15 -0.31 14.68
C TRP A 7 -2.91 -0.69 13.88
N SER A 8 -2.68 -0.06 12.73
CA SER A 8 -1.53 -0.35 11.88
C SER A 8 -0.22 0.00 12.58
N GLU A 9 -0.17 1.13 13.28
CA GLU A 9 0.97 1.55 14.10
C GLU A 9 1.29 0.51 15.18
N ARG A 10 0.28 0.08 15.95
CA ARG A 10 0.46 -0.98 16.97
C ARG A 10 0.99 -2.27 16.37
N LYS A 11 0.60 -2.61 15.14
CA LYS A 11 1.13 -3.80 14.48
C LYS A 11 2.55 -3.62 13.98
N ILE A 12 2.88 -2.52 13.33
CA ILE A 12 4.23 -2.29 12.79
C ILE A 12 5.26 -2.10 13.92
N THR A 13 4.84 -1.59 15.08
CA THR A 13 5.70 -1.40 16.25
C THR A 13 5.85 -2.66 17.12
N ASP A 14 5.08 -3.73 16.85
CA ASP A 14 5.18 -5.00 17.56
C ASP A 14 6.47 -5.74 17.16
N ARG A 15 7.42 -5.85 18.09
CA ARG A 15 8.72 -6.52 17.87
C ARG A 15 8.60 -7.98 17.48
N ARG A 16 7.49 -8.64 17.81
CA ARG A 16 7.23 -10.03 17.38
C ARG A 16 6.90 -10.11 15.90
N PHE A 17 6.32 -9.05 15.35
CA PHE A 17 5.95 -8.94 13.94
C PHE A 17 7.06 -8.27 13.11
N MET A 18 7.66 -7.21 13.64
CA MET A 18 8.81 -6.50 13.07
C MET A 18 10.02 -6.62 14.00
N PRO A 19 10.77 -7.74 13.94
CA PRO A 19 12.04 -7.89 14.63
C PRO A 19 12.99 -6.73 14.33
N ASN A 20 13.61 -6.17 15.37
CA ASN A 20 14.60 -5.09 15.24
C ASN A 20 15.99 -5.48 15.77
N GLU A 21 16.16 -6.74 16.17
CA GLU A 21 17.41 -7.32 16.64
C GLU A 21 18.05 -8.18 15.54
N HIS A 22 19.37 -8.06 15.39
CA HIS A 22 20.11 -8.83 14.40
C HIS A 22 19.99 -10.35 14.67
N GLY A 23 19.66 -11.11 13.63
CA GLY A 23 19.57 -12.58 13.71
C GLY A 23 18.21 -13.13 14.13
N GLN A 24 17.24 -12.27 14.50
CA GLN A 24 15.89 -12.71 14.80
C GLN A 24 15.10 -12.95 13.49
N PRO A 25 14.52 -14.15 13.28
CA PRO A 25 13.73 -14.42 12.08
C PRO A 25 12.37 -13.71 12.14
N TYR A 26 11.85 -13.32 10.97
CA TYR A 26 10.46 -12.89 10.84
C TYR A 26 9.50 -14.06 11.14
N PRO A 27 8.28 -13.78 11.63
CA PRO A 27 7.30 -14.83 11.89
C PRO A 27 6.88 -15.52 10.60
N ALA A 28 6.51 -16.81 10.68
CA ALA A 28 6.16 -17.61 9.50
C ALA A 28 4.95 -17.02 8.71
N ASN A 29 4.05 -16.32 9.40
CA ASN A 29 2.89 -15.64 8.81
C ASN A 29 3.16 -14.17 8.43
N PHE A 30 4.41 -13.71 8.42
CA PHE A 30 4.77 -12.31 8.20
C PHE A 30 4.11 -11.71 6.96
N LYS A 31 4.22 -12.37 5.80
CA LYS A 31 3.64 -11.88 4.54
C LYS A 31 2.11 -11.74 4.63
N ALA A 32 1.44 -12.70 5.26
CA ALA A 32 -0.02 -12.69 5.41
C ALA A 32 -0.49 -11.55 6.33
N GLU A 33 0.19 -11.34 7.45
CA GLU A 33 -0.09 -10.23 8.36
C GLU A 33 0.23 -8.87 7.71
N LEU A 34 1.34 -8.78 6.98
CA LEU A 34 1.71 -7.58 6.23
C LEU A 34 0.66 -7.23 5.17
N ALA A 35 0.13 -8.22 4.45
CA ALA A 35 -0.97 -8.04 3.51
C ALA A 35 -2.21 -7.42 4.20
N ILE A 36 -2.54 -7.82 5.43
CA ILE A 36 -3.67 -7.21 6.17
C ILE A 36 -3.42 -5.73 6.44
N VAL A 37 -2.19 -5.35 6.80
CA VAL A 37 -1.81 -3.94 7.01
C VAL A 37 -1.96 -3.14 5.72
N TYR A 38 -1.43 -3.65 4.59
CA TYR A 38 -1.50 -2.95 3.31
C TYR A 38 -2.92 -2.84 2.76
N LYS A 39 -3.77 -3.87 2.95
CA LYS A 39 -5.21 -3.78 2.61
C LYS A 39 -5.92 -2.66 3.37
N ARG A 40 -5.56 -2.45 4.65
CA ARG A 40 -6.09 -1.34 5.44
C ARG A 40 -5.58 0.02 4.96
N PHE A 41 -4.32 0.12 4.57
CA PHE A 41 -3.78 1.33 3.96
C PHE A 41 -4.43 1.65 2.60
N PHE A 42 -4.74 0.64 1.79
CA PHE A 42 -5.51 0.86 0.55
C PHE A 42 -6.88 1.49 0.85
N ARG A 43 -7.60 0.98 1.86
CA ARG A 43 -8.89 1.57 2.28
C ARG A 43 -8.75 3.02 2.75
N LEU A 44 -7.62 3.35 3.40
CA LEU A 44 -7.31 4.74 3.77
C LEU A 44 -7.12 5.61 2.53
N TYR A 45 -6.34 5.17 1.53
CA TYR A 45 -6.21 5.89 0.27
C TYR A 45 -7.56 6.11 -0.41
N ALA A 46 -8.37 5.05 -0.56
CA ALA A 46 -9.70 5.15 -1.16
C ALA A 46 -10.55 6.18 -0.44
N HIS A 47 -10.56 6.18 0.90
CA HIS A 47 -11.31 7.17 1.66
C HIS A 47 -10.79 8.60 1.45
N ILE A 48 -9.47 8.81 1.37
CA ILE A 48 -8.91 10.13 1.08
C ILE A 48 -9.33 10.60 -0.33
N TYR A 49 -9.20 9.76 -1.35
CA TYR A 49 -9.61 10.10 -2.72
C TYR A 49 -11.10 10.42 -2.84
N TYR A 50 -11.97 9.68 -2.15
CA TYR A 50 -13.42 9.90 -2.27
C TYR A 50 -13.96 11.03 -1.38
N SER A 51 -13.36 11.26 -0.21
CA SER A 51 -13.96 12.14 0.82
C SER A 51 -13.17 13.42 1.09
N HIS A 52 -11.88 13.45 0.77
CA HIS A 52 -10.99 14.56 1.14
C HIS A 52 -10.17 15.13 -0.01
N PHE A 53 -10.27 14.56 -1.21
CA PHE A 53 -9.42 14.96 -2.34
C PHE A 53 -9.55 16.44 -2.71
N LYS A 54 -10.77 16.97 -2.71
CA LYS A 54 -11.02 18.38 -3.02
C LYS A 54 -10.27 19.31 -2.06
N GLN A 55 -10.25 18.99 -0.76
CA GLN A 55 -9.52 19.76 0.24
C GLN A 55 -8.00 19.71 0.01
N LEU A 56 -7.48 18.60 -0.50
CA LEU A 56 -6.06 18.49 -0.88
C LEU A 56 -5.75 19.30 -2.14
N GLU A 57 -6.65 19.30 -3.13
CA GLU A 57 -6.54 20.13 -4.34
C GLU A 57 -6.59 21.62 -4.00
N ASP A 58 -7.54 22.04 -3.16
CA ASP A 58 -7.67 23.42 -2.71
C ASP A 58 -6.41 23.90 -1.95
N ALA A 59 -5.71 22.98 -1.28
CA ALA A 59 -4.43 23.23 -0.61
C ALA A 59 -3.19 23.05 -1.52
N GLY A 60 -3.36 22.57 -2.75
CA GLY A 60 -2.27 22.35 -3.72
C GLY A 60 -1.31 21.21 -3.36
N VAL A 61 -1.74 20.25 -2.54
CA VAL A 61 -0.92 19.12 -2.05
C VAL A 61 -1.31 17.76 -2.60
N GLU A 62 -2.32 17.70 -3.48
CA GLU A 62 -2.83 16.48 -4.12
C GLU A 62 -1.74 15.68 -4.85
N ARG A 63 -0.72 16.37 -5.39
CA ARG A 63 0.43 15.72 -6.05
C ARG A 63 1.21 14.80 -5.12
N HIS A 64 1.32 15.13 -3.83
CA HIS A 64 1.99 14.28 -2.85
C HIS A 64 1.20 12.99 -2.59
N LEU A 65 -0.14 13.09 -2.49
CA LEU A 65 -1.02 11.94 -2.38
C LEU A 65 -0.90 11.03 -3.61
N ASN A 66 -0.95 11.61 -4.80
CA ASN A 66 -0.85 10.88 -6.06
C ASN A 66 0.49 10.15 -6.18
N HIS A 67 1.60 10.82 -5.87
CA HIS A 67 2.93 10.21 -5.91
C HIS A 67 3.05 9.04 -4.91
N SER A 68 2.60 9.26 -3.67
CA SER A 68 2.64 8.24 -2.62
C SER A 68 1.76 7.03 -2.98
N PHE A 69 0.56 7.27 -3.51
CA PHE A 69 -0.36 6.19 -3.91
C PHE A 69 0.15 5.39 -5.11
N LYS A 70 0.78 6.04 -6.10
CA LYS A 70 1.46 5.32 -7.20
C LYS A 70 2.47 4.32 -6.65
N HIS A 71 3.38 4.79 -5.80
CA HIS A 71 4.41 3.93 -5.22
C HIS A 71 3.80 2.78 -4.39
N PHE A 72 2.73 3.09 -3.64
CA PHE A 72 1.97 2.07 -2.92
C PHE A 72 1.45 0.96 -3.86
N VAL A 73 0.83 1.31 -4.99
CA VAL A 73 0.28 0.34 -5.96
C VAL A 73 1.40 -0.51 -6.59
N TYR A 74 2.52 0.10 -6.99
CA TYR A 74 3.71 -0.63 -7.46
C TYR A 74 4.17 -1.68 -6.44
N PHE A 75 4.25 -1.29 -5.16
CA PHE A 75 4.73 -2.14 -4.09
C PHE A 75 3.77 -3.31 -3.83
N VAL A 76 2.47 -3.04 -3.66
CA VAL A 76 1.50 -4.13 -3.34
C VAL A 76 1.34 -5.12 -4.48
N ARG A 77 1.45 -4.68 -5.74
CA ARG A 77 1.47 -5.57 -6.91
C ARG A 77 2.72 -6.43 -6.95
N ARG A 78 3.89 -5.81 -6.81
CA ARG A 78 5.19 -6.51 -6.91
C ARG A 78 5.35 -7.61 -5.86
N PHE A 79 4.79 -7.41 -4.66
CA PHE A 79 4.92 -8.33 -3.53
C PHE A 79 3.64 -9.13 -3.23
N GLU A 80 2.57 -8.97 -4.02
CA GLU A 80 1.26 -9.64 -3.83
C GLU A 80 0.71 -9.41 -2.42
N LEU A 81 0.63 -8.15 -2.00
CA LEU A 81 0.12 -7.76 -0.68
C LEU A 81 -1.36 -7.39 -0.69
N VAL A 82 -1.90 -7.07 -1.87
CA VAL A 82 -3.32 -6.75 -2.10
C VAL A 82 -3.73 -7.43 -3.39
N GLU A 83 -4.86 -8.15 -3.37
CA GLU A 83 -5.44 -8.80 -4.55
C GLU A 83 -5.93 -7.75 -5.55
N GLU A 84 -5.83 -8.01 -6.86
CA GLU A 84 -6.32 -7.07 -7.89
C GLU A 84 -7.82 -6.75 -7.74
N SER A 85 -8.61 -7.72 -7.31
CA SER A 85 -10.05 -7.53 -7.05
C SER A 85 -10.31 -6.52 -5.90
N GLU A 86 -9.39 -6.39 -4.95
CA GLU A 86 -9.49 -5.42 -3.86
C GLU A 86 -9.08 -4.02 -4.30
N LEU A 87 -8.28 -3.88 -5.37
CA LEU A 87 -7.91 -2.59 -5.95
C LEU A 87 -9.03 -1.95 -6.78
N ALA A 88 -10.08 -2.72 -7.10
CA ALA A 88 -11.21 -2.31 -7.93
C ALA A 88 -11.78 -0.90 -7.64
N PRO A 89 -11.92 -0.44 -6.37
CA PRO A 89 -12.44 0.91 -6.11
C PRO A 89 -11.61 2.02 -6.76
N LEU A 90 -10.28 1.89 -6.83
CA LEU A 90 -9.41 2.90 -7.42
C LEU A 90 -8.87 2.49 -8.80
N GLN A 91 -9.49 1.49 -9.44
CA GLN A 91 -8.99 0.92 -10.69
C GLN A 91 -8.87 1.97 -11.80
N SER A 92 -9.86 2.85 -11.94
CA SER A 92 -9.82 3.90 -12.97
C SER A 92 -8.62 4.83 -12.83
N LEU A 93 -8.16 5.10 -11.59
CA LEU A 93 -6.98 5.91 -11.33
C LEU A 93 -5.69 5.15 -11.65
N ILE A 94 -5.64 3.87 -11.30
CA ILE A 94 -4.52 2.97 -11.58
C ILE A 94 -4.33 2.82 -13.10
N ASP A 95 -5.42 2.61 -13.83
CA ASP A 95 -5.43 2.49 -15.29
C ASP A 95 -4.99 3.79 -15.97
N ALA A 96 -5.49 4.93 -15.48
CA ALA A 96 -5.11 6.25 -16.00
C ALA A 96 -3.61 6.52 -15.88
N TRP A 97 -2.96 5.96 -14.85
CA TRP A 97 -1.53 6.10 -14.64
C TRP A 97 -0.68 5.04 -15.32
N LYS A 98 -1.31 4.09 -16.04
CA LYS A 98 -0.64 3.01 -16.78
C LYS A 98 0.38 2.26 -15.92
N ILE A 99 0.04 2.05 -14.64
CA ILE A 99 0.91 1.28 -13.75
C ILE A 99 0.96 -0.16 -14.28
N PRO A 100 2.15 -0.72 -14.55
CA PRO A 100 2.29 -2.07 -15.08
C PRO A 100 1.62 -3.13 -14.20
N SER A 101 1.25 -4.25 -14.83
CA SER A 101 0.81 -5.43 -14.10
C SER A 101 1.98 -6.07 -13.35
N ARG A 102 1.67 -6.96 -12.42
CA ARG A 102 2.69 -7.66 -11.62
C ARG A 102 3.70 -8.40 -12.50
N GLU A 103 3.22 -9.07 -13.54
CA GLU A 103 4.04 -9.88 -14.45
C GLU A 103 5.17 -9.03 -15.03
N VAL A 104 4.80 -7.87 -15.58
CA VAL A 104 5.75 -6.90 -16.13
C VAL A 104 6.73 -6.38 -15.05
N LEU A 105 6.25 -6.11 -13.83
CA LEU A 105 7.12 -5.67 -12.73
C LEU A 105 8.14 -6.72 -12.30
N ILE A 106 7.84 -8.00 -12.46
CA ILE A 106 8.78 -9.09 -12.18
C ILE A 106 9.81 -9.19 -13.30
N GLU A 107 9.38 -9.08 -14.55
CA GLU A 107 10.28 -9.06 -15.72
C GLU A 107 11.30 -7.92 -15.61
N MET A 108 10.84 -6.70 -15.34
CA MET A 108 11.71 -5.52 -15.17
C MET A 108 12.72 -5.68 -14.03
N ALA A 109 12.38 -6.41 -12.97
CA ALA A 109 13.29 -6.65 -11.83
C ALA A 109 14.26 -7.82 -12.07
N SER A 110 14.06 -8.57 -13.14
CA SER A 110 14.89 -9.72 -13.53
C SER A 110 15.93 -9.33 -14.59
N GLU A 111 15.81 -8.15 -15.20
CA GLU A 111 16.83 -7.57 -16.06
C GLU A 111 17.98 -6.99 -15.21
N PRO A 112 19.25 -7.32 -15.53
CA PRO A 112 20.43 -6.90 -14.77
C PRO A 112 20.79 -5.42 -14.92
#